data_AF-A0A383ASH9-F1
#
_entry.id   AF-A0A383ASH9-F1
#
_cell.length_a   1.000
_cell.length_b   1.000
_cell.length_c   1.000
_cell.angle_alpha   90.00
_cell.angle_beta   90.00
_cell.angle_gamma   90.00
#
_symmetry.space_group_name_H-M   'P 1'
#
loop_
_entity.id
_entity.type
_entity.pdbx_description
1 polymer ?
#
loop_
_entity_poly.entity_id
_entity_poly.type
_entity_poly.pdbx_seq_one_letter_code
_entity_poly.pdbx_strand_id
1 'polypeptide(L)' 'MEKSMSKTGKEIIGRPLMINGRKLSLSRAVRAGDFIFLTGQVPMKDGAPMTDGTIEEQTR' A
#
# COMPACT_ATOMS: atom_id res chain seq x y z
N MET A 1 -1.61 -9.47 -33.17
CA MET A 1 -0.50 -9.66 -32.21
C MET A 1 -0.35 -8.39 -31.41
N GLU A 2 -1.00 -8.30 -30.25
CA GLU A 2 -0.81 -7.17 -29.37
C GLU A 2 0.41 -7.46 -28.50
N LYS A 3 1.50 -6.76 -28.79
CA LYS A 3 2.73 -6.87 -28.03
C LYS A 3 2.44 -6.29 -26.66
N SER A 4 2.12 -7.14 -25.68
CA SER A 4 2.17 -6.81 -24.26
C SER A 4 3.60 -6.31 -24.01
N MET A 5 3.79 -4.99 -24.07
CA MET A 5 4.99 -4.37 -23.54
C MET A 5 5.03 -4.79 -22.08
N SER A 6 5.96 -5.67 -21.71
CA SER A 6 6.32 -5.78 -20.30
C SER A 6 6.64 -4.35 -19.89
N LYS A 7 5.88 -3.80 -18.93
CA LYS A 7 6.11 -2.45 -18.44
C LYS A 7 7.51 -2.47 -17.82
N THR A 8 8.54 -2.05 -18.56
CA THR A 8 9.94 -2.02 -18.13
C THR A 8 10.22 -0.91 -17.11
N GLY A 9 9.20 -0.49 -16.35
CA GLY A 9 9.26 0.65 -15.45
C GLY A 9 8.41 0.46 -14.19
N LYS A 10 8.60 1.39 -13.25
CA LYS A 10 7.86 1.46 -12.00
C LYS A 10 6.39 1.79 -12.26
N GLU A 11 5.48 1.00 -11.71
CA GLU A 11 4.04 1.28 -11.72
C GLU A 11 3.53 1.49 -10.29
N ILE A 12 2.85 2.62 -10.05
CA ILE A 12 2.15 2.88 -8.79
C ILE A 12 0.83 2.11 -8.79
N ILE A 13 0.57 1.36 -7.73
CA ILE A 13 -0.66 0.59 -7.55
C ILE A 13 -1.48 1.19 -6.42
N GLY A 14 -2.75 1.48 -6.71
CA GLY A 14 -3.73 1.99 -5.75
C GLY A 14 -3.86 3.52 -5.72
N ARG A 15 -4.84 4.00 -4.95
CA ARG A 15 -5.10 5.43 -4.71
C ARG A 15 -4.08 6.03 -3.73
N PRO A 16 -3.95 7.38 -3.64
CA PRO A 16 -3.15 8.03 -2.62
C PRO A 16 -3.46 7.51 -1.22
N LEU A 17 -2.42 7.29 -0.41
CA LEU A 17 -2.57 6.87 0.97
C LEU A 17 -2.93 8.08 1.83
N MET A 18 -4.12 8.05 2.41
CA MET A 18 -4.64 9.07 3.32
C MET A 18 -4.63 8.51 4.75
N ILE A 19 -4.02 9.22 5.69
CA ILE A 19 -4.03 8.88 7.13
C ILE A 19 -4.30 10.15 7.92
N ASN A 20 -5.33 10.14 8.79
CA ASN A 20 -5.73 11.30 9.61
C ASN A 20 -5.86 12.59 8.79
N GLY A 21 -6.50 12.52 7.61
CA GLY A 21 -6.69 13.64 6.69
C GLY A 21 -5.44 14.08 5.92
N ARG A 22 -4.27 13.48 6.17
CA ARG A 22 -3.01 13.80 5.47
C ARG A 22 -2.76 12.84 4.32
N LYS A 23 -2.41 13.36 3.15
CA LYS A 23 -1.87 12.58 2.04
C LYS A 23 -0.40 12.29 2.32
N LEU A 24 -0.04 11.02 2.43
CA LEU A 24 1.35 10.62 2.60
C LEU A 24 2.08 10.63 1.25
N SER A 25 3.40 10.81 1.31
CA SER A 25 4.30 10.71 0.14
C SER A 25 4.54 9.26 -0.33
N LEU A 26 3.94 8.29 0.35
CA LEU A 26 4.07 6.86 0.07
C LEU A 26 2.98 6.39 -0.91
N SER A 27 3.33 5.39 -1.70
CA SER A 27 2.38 4.62 -2.52
C SER A 27 1.84 3.43 -1.73
N ARG A 28 0.65 2.91 -2.05
CA ARG A 28 0.16 1.68 -1.37
C ARG A 28 1.00 0.46 -1.77
N ALA A 29 1.27 0.35 -3.06
CA ALA A 29 2.17 -0.63 -3.60
C ALA A 29 2.84 -0.10 -4.87
N VAL A 30 3.94 -0.73 -5.25
CA VAL A 30 4.69 -0.43 -6.47
C VAL A 30 5.04 -1.73 -7.17
N ARG A 31 4.71 -1.86 -8.45
CA ARG A 31 5.27 -2.93 -9.29
C ARG A 31 6.57 -2.45 -9.91
N ALA A 32 7.61 -3.28 -9.87
CA ALA A 32 8.85 -3.08 -10.58
C ALA A 32 9.35 -4.42 -11.12
N GLY A 33 9.32 -4.57 -12.45
CA GLY A 33 9.49 -5.88 -13.09
C GLY A 33 8.41 -6.86 -12.63
N ASP A 34 8.85 -8.04 -12.20
CA ASP A 34 7.97 -9.14 -11.78
C ASP A 34 7.54 -9.04 -10.31
N PHE A 35 8.06 -8.07 -9.57
CA PHE A 35 7.79 -7.92 -8.14
C PHE A 35 6.79 -6.81 -7.86
N ILE A 36 6.01 -7.02 -6.79
CA ILE A 36 5.18 -5.99 -6.18
C ILE A 36 5.72 -5.73 -4.77
N PHE A 37 6.08 -4.48 -4.51
CA PHE A 37 6.54 -4.00 -3.21
C PHE A 37 5.36 -3.32 -2.51
N LEU A 38 4.97 -3.86 -1.36
CA LEU A 38 3.89 -3.32 -0.55
C LEU A 38 4.47 -2.35 0.48
N THR A 39 3.82 -1.21 0.71
CA THR A 39 4.11 -0.40 1.89
C THR A 39 3.80 -1.21 3.14
N GLY A 40 4.59 -1.05 4.20
CA GLY A 40 4.34 -1.73 5.49
C GLY A 40 2.91 -1.49 5.96
N GLN A 41 2.23 -2.57 6.35
CA GLN A 41 0.85 -2.49 6.84
C GLN A 41 0.84 -2.32 8.35
N VAL A 42 -0.04 -1.46 8.83
CA VAL A 42 -0.40 -1.31 10.24
C VAL A 42 -1.90 -1.60 10.37
N PRO A 43 -2.36 -2.09 11.53
CA PRO A 43 -3.79 -2.25 11.79
C PRO A 43 -4.52 -0.90 11.63
N MET A 44 -5.66 -0.93 10.95
CA MET A 44 -6.51 0.24 10.74
C MET A 44 -7.88 -0.01 11.35
N LYS A 45 -8.40 0.96 12.09
CA LYS A 45 -9.74 0.98 12.68
C LYS A 45 -10.41 2.29 12.31
N ASP A 46 -11.60 2.23 11.72
CA ASP A 46 -12.38 3.40 11.30
C ASP A 46 -11.60 4.39 10.40
N GLY A 47 -10.70 3.88 9.56
CA GLY A 47 -9.90 4.68 8.64
C GLY A 47 -8.67 5.36 9.26
N ALA A 48 -8.38 5.12 10.54
CA ALA A 48 -7.18 5.58 11.24
C ALA A 48 -6.33 4.39 11.71
N PRO A 49 -5.01 4.58 11.95
CA PRO A 49 -4.19 3.55 12.58
C PRO A 49 -4.74 3.20 13.97
N MET A 50 -4.81 1.90 14.27
CA MET A 50 -5.20 1.41 15.59
C MET A 50 -4.08 1.73 16.59
N THR A 51 -4.43 2.39 17.69
CA THR A 51 -3.49 2.77 18.77
C THR A 51 -3.91 2.20 20.13
N ASP A 52 -4.96 1.38 20.15
CA ASP A 52 -5.50 0.68 21.31
C ASP A 52 -5.54 -0.84 21.05
N GLY A 53 -6.01 -1.61 22.02
CA GLY A 53 -6.12 -3.07 21.92
C GLY A 53 -4.81 -3.83 22.17
N THR A 54 -4.85 -5.14 21.94
CA THR A 54 -3.70 -6.04 22.14
C THR A 54 -2.87 -6.21 20.86
N ILE A 55 -1.65 -6.71 21.00
CA ILE A 55 -0.79 -7.01 19.85
C ILE A 55 -1.41 -8.07 18.94
N GLU A 56 -2.11 -9.06 19.52
CA GLU A 56 -2.81 -10.11 18.78
C GLU A 56 -3.95 -9.54 17.94
N GLU A 57 -4.70 -8.56 18.47
CA GLU A 57 -5.75 -7.86 17.71
C GLU A 57 -5.18 -7.07 16.52
N GLN A 58 -3.95 -6.59 16.65
CA GLN A 58 -3.27 -5.79 15.64
C GLN A 58 -2.54 -6.61 14.54
N THR A 59 -2.36 -7.92 14.75
CA THR A 59 -1.48 -8.75 13.92
C THR A 59 -2.21 -9.80 13.07
N ARG A 60 -3.52 -10.01 13.27
CA ARG A 60 -4.31 -11.03 12.57
C ARG A 60 -4.54 -10.76 11.09
#